data_AF-A0A365XV62-F1
#
_entry.id   AF-A0A365XV62-F1
#
_cell.length_a   1.000
_cell.length_b   1.000
_cell.length_c   1.000
_cell.angle_alpha   90.00
_cell.angle_beta   90.00
_cell.angle_gamma   90.00
#
_symmetry.space_group_name_H-M   'P 1'
#
loop_
_entity.id
_entity.type
_entity.pdbx_description
1 polymer ?
#
loop_
_entity_poly.entity_id
_entity_poly.type
_entity_poly.pdbx_seq_one_letter_code
_entity_poly.pdbx_strand_id
1 'polypeptide(L)'
;MSKDGYTSVEVESFHFIPRYPGDDSPFLLAMNMVWERKAKYSSALKDFCKSHVPFAGDGSDNDYWLDLQTGLIKSIRWEESDHPDDAILIAPSFYEFCTHLQAGSR
;
A
#
# COMPACT_ATOMS: atom_id res chain seq x y z
N MET A 1 7.20 17.99 -7.14
CA MET A 1 6.35 17.27 -8.11
C MET A 1 7.22 16.84 -9.27
N SER A 2 7.19 15.55 -9.65
CA SER A 2 7.85 15.11 -10.89
C SER A 2 7.19 15.77 -12.09
N LYS A 3 7.86 15.76 -13.26
CA LYS A 3 7.36 16.39 -14.50
C LYS A 3 5.99 15.86 -14.95
N ASP A 4 5.55 14.73 -14.41
CA ASP A 4 4.36 14.00 -14.85
C ASP A 4 3.23 14.02 -13.80
N GLY A 5 3.40 14.78 -12.71
CA GLY A 5 2.40 14.93 -11.65
C GLY A 5 2.35 13.80 -10.63
N TYR A 6 3.10 12.72 -10.84
CA TYR A 6 3.20 11.61 -9.89
C TYR A 6 4.28 11.85 -8.82
N THR A 7 4.00 11.48 -7.59
CA THR A 7 4.97 11.50 -6.49
C THR A 7 6.03 10.44 -6.74
N SER A 8 7.32 10.75 -6.50
CA SER A 8 8.37 9.72 -6.50
C SER A 8 7.98 8.62 -5.53
N VAL A 9 7.93 7.39 -6.00
CA VAL A 9 7.49 6.24 -5.22
C VAL A 9 8.72 5.52 -4.68
N GLU A 10 8.93 5.62 -3.37
CA GLU A 10 9.90 4.78 -2.67
C GLU A 10 9.15 3.60 -2.05
N VAL A 11 9.62 2.40 -2.39
CA VAL A 11 9.13 1.13 -1.84
C VAL A 11 10.25 0.52 -1.02
N GLU A 12 9.97 0.25 0.25
CA GLU A 12 10.86 -0.54 1.09
C GLU A 12 10.74 -2.02 0.74
N SER A 13 9.50 -2.54 0.70
CA SER A 13 9.25 -3.96 0.49
C SER A 13 7.87 -4.21 -0.12
N PHE A 14 7.77 -5.32 -0.86
CA PHE A 14 6.48 -5.90 -1.26
C PHE A 14 6.02 -6.92 -0.23
N HIS A 15 4.73 -6.90 0.08
CA HIS A 15 4.09 -7.87 0.96
C HIS A 15 3.93 -9.20 0.23
N PHE A 16 4.13 -10.31 0.95
CA PHE A 16 3.96 -11.64 0.35
C PHE A 16 2.61 -12.25 0.72
N ILE A 17 2.14 -13.19 -0.11
CA ILE A 17 0.93 -13.97 0.15
C ILE A 17 1.37 -15.29 0.83
N PRO A 18 0.94 -15.58 2.07
CA PRO A 18 1.24 -16.84 2.74
C PRO A 18 0.72 -18.05 1.95
N ARG A 19 1.49 -19.13 1.89
CA ARG A 19 1.07 -20.38 1.25
C ARG A 19 0.20 -21.24 2.15
N TYR A 20 0.36 -21.11 3.46
CA TYR A 20 -0.40 -21.80 4.51
C TYR A 20 -0.46 -20.94 5.78
N PRO A 21 -1.39 -21.22 6.71
CA PRO A 21 -1.45 -20.49 7.98
C PRO A 21 -0.12 -20.61 8.75
N GLY A 22 0.48 -19.45 9.10
CA GLY A 22 1.78 -19.38 9.78
C GLY A 22 3.00 -19.46 8.86
N ASP A 23 2.82 -19.36 7.54
CA ASP A 23 3.94 -19.13 6.59
C ASP A 23 4.46 -17.70 6.80
N ASP A 24 5.46 -17.57 7.68
CA ASP A 24 6.08 -16.31 8.07
C ASP A 24 7.44 -16.10 7.38
N SER A 25 7.85 -14.84 7.24
CA SER A 25 9.16 -14.45 6.72
C SER A 25 9.89 -13.57 7.72
N PRO A 26 11.21 -13.77 7.93
CA PRO A 26 12.00 -12.87 8.77
C PRO A 26 12.27 -11.51 8.11
N PHE A 27 11.98 -11.34 6.82
CA PHE A 27 12.31 -10.14 6.05
C PHE A 27 11.10 -9.43 5.43
N LEU A 28 10.02 -10.17 5.16
CA LEU A 28 8.84 -9.64 4.48
C LEU A 28 7.62 -9.78 5.38
N LEU A 29 6.68 -8.85 5.23
CA LEU A 29 5.43 -8.89 5.95
C LEU A 29 4.35 -9.57 5.10
N ALA A 30 3.55 -10.42 5.74
CA ALA A 30 2.45 -11.11 5.07
C ALA A 30 1.29 -10.14 4.81
N MET A 31 0.78 -10.14 3.59
CA MET A 31 -0.28 -9.25 3.13
C MET A 31 -1.56 -9.33 3.98
N ASN A 32 -1.98 -10.54 4.37
CA ASN A 32 -3.15 -10.73 5.24
C ASN A 32 -2.89 -10.18 6.65
N MET A 33 -1.66 -10.25 7.16
CA MET A 33 -1.32 -9.68 8.46
C MET A 33 -1.40 -8.16 8.44
N VAL A 34 -0.95 -7.51 7.35
CA VAL A 34 -1.12 -6.06 7.15
C VAL A 34 -2.60 -5.71 7.12
N TRP A 35 -3.36 -6.40 6.27
CA TRP A 35 -4.80 -6.22 6.16
C TRP A 35 -5.49 -6.32 7.53
N GLU A 36 -5.21 -7.38 8.30
CA GLU A 36 -5.81 -7.60 9.62
C GLU A 36 -5.43 -6.54 10.64
N ARG A 37 -4.20 -6.03 10.59
CA ARG A 37 -3.76 -4.93 11.46
C ARG A 37 -4.56 -3.68 11.13
N LYS A 38 -4.59 -3.27 9.86
CA LYS A 38 -5.21 -2.01 9.43
C LYS A 38 -6.74 -2.04 9.57
N ALA A 39 -7.39 -3.17 9.27
CA ALA A 39 -8.84 -3.34 9.42
C ALA A 39 -9.35 -3.27 10.88
N LYS A 40 -8.46 -3.30 11.89
CA LYS A 40 -8.82 -3.18 13.31
C LYS A 40 -8.81 -1.74 13.83
N TYR A 41 -8.21 -0.78 13.10
CA TYR A 41 -8.07 0.60 13.57
C TYR A 41 -9.39 1.37 13.59
N SER A 42 -10.20 1.25 12.54
CA SER A 42 -11.49 1.94 12.44
C SER A 42 -12.48 1.19 11.56
N SER A 43 -13.77 1.52 11.67
CA SER A 43 -14.81 0.96 10.79
C SER A 43 -14.59 1.39 9.33
N ALA A 44 -14.16 2.63 9.10
CA ALA A 44 -13.87 3.14 7.76
C ALA A 44 -12.73 2.34 7.10
N LEU A 45 -11.63 2.11 7.82
CA LEU A 45 -10.51 1.29 7.33
C LEU A 45 -10.94 -0.16 7.10
N LYS A 46 -11.76 -0.72 7.98
CA LYS A 46 -12.31 -2.06 7.80
C LYS A 46 -13.12 -2.19 6.51
N ASP A 47 -13.91 -1.16 6.18
CA ASP A 47 -14.69 -1.14 4.94
C ASP A 47 -13.81 -0.91 3.71
N PHE A 48 -12.84 0.00 3.78
CA PHE A 48 -11.84 0.23 2.73
C PHE A 48 -11.08 -1.06 2.37
N CYS A 49 -10.63 -1.80 3.38
CA CYS A 49 -9.93 -3.07 3.25
C CYS A 49 -10.75 -4.16 2.50
N LYS A 50 -12.08 -4.03 2.38
CA LYS A 50 -12.89 -5.01 1.62
C LYS A 50 -12.68 -4.93 0.10
N SER A 51 -12.26 -3.78 -0.41
CA SER A 51 -12.01 -3.55 -1.84
C SER A 51 -10.57 -3.14 -2.15
N HIS A 52 -9.73 -2.95 -1.13
CA HIS A 52 -8.35 -2.53 -1.26
C HIS A 52 -7.40 -3.53 -0.60
N VAL A 53 -6.36 -3.92 -1.34
CA VAL A 53 -5.35 -4.88 -0.86
C VAL A 53 -4.02 -4.16 -0.68
N PRO A 54 -3.40 -4.23 0.52
CA PRO A 54 -2.07 -3.67 0.72
C PRO A 54 -1.05 -4.59 0.06
N PHE A 55 -0.19 -4.06 -0.81
CA PHE A 55 0.77 -4.91 -1.54
C PHE A 55 2.23 -4.53 -1.34
N ALA A 56 2.52 -3.33 -0.82
CA ALA A 56 3.86 -2.86 -0.53
C ALA A 56 3.84 -1.79 0.56
N GLY A 57 4.97 -1.55 1.21
CA GLY A 57 5.16 -0.49 2.21
C GLY A 57 6.31 0.44 1.86
N ASP A 58 6.27 1.66 2.41
CA ASP A 58 7.32 2.68 2.25
C ASP A 58 8.35 2.72 3.41
N GLY A 59 8.23 1.83 4.40
CA GLY A 59 9.10 1.79 5.57
C GLY A 59 8.72 2.74 6.71
N SER A 60 7.67 3.55 6.55
CA SER A 60 7.12 4.46 7.56
C SER A 60 5.69 4.09 7.98
N ASP A 61 5.36 2.78 7.95
CA ASP A 61 4.03 2.21 8.23
C ASP A 61 2.89 2.69 7.29
N ASN A 62 3.24 3.37 6.19
CA ASN A 62 2.31 3.65 5.10
C ASN A 62 2.38 2.51 4.07
N ASP A 63 1.22 1.92 3.82
CA ASP A 63 1.06 0.88 2.81
C ASP A 63 0.56 1.49 1.49
N TYR A 64 1.04 0.92 0.38
CA TYR A 64 0.46 1.08 -0.94
C TYR A 64 -0.65 0.06 -1.14
N TRP A 65 -1.82 0.56 -1.54
CA TRP A 65 -3.05 -0.20 -1.68
C TRP A 65 -3.48 -0.27 -3.13
N LEU A 66 -3.78 -1.48 -3.61
CA LEU A 66 -4.43 -1.69 -4.88
C LEU A 66 -5.95 -1.69 -4.68
N ASP A 67 -6.64 -0.75 -5.31
CA ASP A 67 -8.09 -0.77 -5.46
C ASP A 67 -8.47 -1.88 -6.46
N LEU A 68 -9.15 -2.92 -6.00
CA LEU A 68 -9.48 -4.09 -6.81
C LEU A 68 -10.56 -3.81 -7.87
N GLN A 69 -11.31 -2.71 -7.76
CA GLN A 69 -12.35 -2.36 -8.72
C GLN A 69 -11.79 -1.46 -9.83
N THR A 70 -10.94 -0.52 -9.47
CA THR A 70 -10.45 0.51 -10.40
C THR A 70 -9.02 0.28 -10.88
N GLY A 71 -8.25 -0.54 -10.17
CA GLY A 71 -6.82 -0.73 -10.42
C GLY A 71 -5.93 0.41 -9.91
N LEU A 72 -6.52 1.45 -9.32
CA LEU A 72 -5.78 2.60 -8.79
C LEU A 72 -4.89 2.19 -7.62
N ILE A 73 -3.72 2.80 -7.53
CA ILE A 73 -2.82 2.65 -6.40
C ILE A 73 -2.97 3.86 -5.48
N LYS A 74 -3.27 3.60 -4.20
CA LYS A 74 -3.49 4.62 -3.18
C LYS A 74 -2.56 4.44 -2.00
N SER A 75 -2.32 5.50 -1.24
CA SER A 75 -1.62 5.44 0.06
C SER A 75 -2.38 6.29 1.08
N ILE A 76 -2.56 5.75 2.28
CA ILE A 76 -3.00 6.53 3.44
C ILE A 76 -1.73 7.05 4.13
N ARG A 77 -1.69 8.34 4.46
CA ARG A 77 -0.57 8.96 5.17
C ARG A 77 -0.96 9.20 6.61
N TRP A 78 -0.55 8.29 7.50
CA TRP A 78 -0.96 8.31 8.91
C TRP A 78 -0.57 9.59 9.67
N GLU A 79 0.45 10.28 9.20
CA GLU A 79 0.87 11.58 9.76
C GLU A 79 -0.12 12.71 9.43
N GLU A 80 -0.90 12.57 8.36
CA GLU A 80 -1.85 13.57 7.87
C GLU A 80 -3.30 13.21 8.23
N SER A 81 -3.71 11.97 7.94
CA SER A 81 -5.05 11.45 8.22
C SER A 81 -5.05 9.92 8.27
N ASP A 82 -5.84 9.36 9.17
CA ASP A 82 -6.14 7.93 9.24
C ASP A 82 -7.43 7.55 8.49
N HIS A 83 -8.10 8.52 7.86
CA HIS A 83 -9.35 8.29 7.13
C HIS A 83 -9.08 7.88 5.67
N PRO A 84 -9.66 6.77 5.18
CA PRO A 84 -9.42 6.28 3.81
C PRO A 84 -9.87 7.23 2.69
N ASP A 85 -10.83 8.12 2.96
CA ASP A 85 -11.28 9.12 1.99
C ASP A 85 -10.19 10.16 1.67
N ASP A 86 -9.22 10.32 2.56
CA ASP A 86 -8.06 11.20 2.38
C ASP A 86 -6.88 10.46 1.71
N ALA A 87 -7.08 9.22 1.25
CA ALA A 87 -6.03 8.44 0.61
C ALA A 87 -5.53 9.12 -0.67
N ILE A 88 -4.22 9.27 -0.77
CA ILE A 88 -3.55 9.93 -1.88
C ILE A 88 -3.46 8.95 -3.06
N LEU A 89 -3.80 9.43 -4.26
CA LEU A 89 -3.57 8.70 -5.50
C LEU A 89 -2.07 8.67 -5.82
N ILE A 90 -1.49 7.48 -5.87
CA ILE A 90 -0.06 7.25 -6.15
C ILE A 90 0.16 6.96 -7.63
N ALA A 91 -0.65 6.07 -8.21
CA ALA A 91 -0.55 5.70 -9.62
C ALA A 91 -1.92 5.27 -10.18
N PRO A 92 -2.16 5.46 -11.49
CA PRO A 92 -3.43 5.12 -12.11
C PRO A 92 -3.56 3.61 -12.40
N SER A 93 -2.49 2.84 -12.26
CA SER A 93 -2.52 1.38 -12.36
C SER A 93 -1.31 0.75 -11.65
N PHE A 94 -1.37 -0.55 -11.38
CA PHE A 94 -0.23 -1.32 -10.89
C PHE A 94 0.95 -1.34 -11.88
N TYR A 95 0.66 -1.37 -13.19
CA TYR A 95 1.69 -1.29 -14.22
C TYR A 95 2.45 0.04 -14.13
N GLU A 96 1.71 1.15 -14.12
CA GLU A 96 2.30 2.50 -14.03
C GLU A 96 3.14 2.63 -12.76
N PHE A 97 2.62 2.14 -11.62
CA PHE A 97 3.38 2.06 -10.37
C PHE A 97 4.72 1.35 -10.55
N CYS A 98 4.72 0.12 -11.08
CA CYS A 98 5.95 -0.67 -11.27
C CYS A 98 6.95 -0.01 -12.23
N THR A 99 6.47 0.60 -13.32
CA THR A 99 7.36 1.24 -14.31
C THR A 99 7.96 2.57 -13.85
N HIS A 100 7.40 3.17 -12.80
CA HIS A 100 7.87 4.42 -12.21
C HIS A 100 8.63 4.21 -10.89
N LEU A 101 8.84 2.97 -10.45
CA LEU A 101 9.69 2.68 -9.29
C LEU A 101 11.12 3.14 -9.58
N GLN A 102 11.64 3.97 -8.68
CA GLN A 102 13.01 4.46 -8.76
C GLN A 102 13.86 3.74 -7.71
N ALA A 103 15.05 3.29 -8.11
CA ALA A 103 16.09 3.00 -7.15
C ALA A 103 16.44 4.33 -6.47
N GLY A 104 16.07 4.50 -5.20
CA GLY A 104 16.24 5.75 -4.48
C GLY A 104 17.64 6.34 -4.72
N SER A 105 17.68 7.62 -5.11
CA SER A 105 18.94 8.35 -5.22
C SER A 105 19.49 8.56 -3.81
N ARG A 106 20.45 7.72 -3.41
CA ARG A 106 21.30 8.00 -2.25
C ARG A 106 22.16 9.23 -2.49
#